data_AF-A0A6F8TTN4-F1
#
_entry.id   AF-A0A6F8TTN4-F1
#
_cell.length_a   1.000
_cell.length_b   1.000
_cell.length_c   1.000
_cell.angle_alpha   90.00
_cell.angle_beta   90.00
_cell.angle_gamma   90.00
#
_symmetry.space_group_name_H-M   'P 1'
#
loop_
_entity.id
_entity.type
_entity.pdbx_description
1 polymer ?
#
loop_
_entity_poly.entity_id
_entity_poly.type
_entity_poly.pdbx_seq_one_letter_code
_entity_poly.pdbx_strand_id
1 'polypeptide(L)'
;MDLPFNPIIHILLIIIVYLCLVHLFHRGASRWFRVKKRKSFSSEYINAQHEKGDKFIRSVAVVTLLVGLIVAIMSDFESFFFRPYIIVALFFVIQQGWRAYMERKWLNDKRESTFTIVETGYHIILMISILTTYSWLY
;
A
#
# COMPACT_ATOMS: atom_id res chain seq x y z
N MET A 1 -36.73 -3.03 2.77
CA MET A 1 -36.38 -1.69 3.27
C MET A 1 -35.03 -1.40 2.67
N ASP A 2 -35.03 -0.89 1.45
CA ASP A 2 -33.81 -0.72 0.67
C ASP A 2 -33.10 0.51 1.23
N LEU A 3 -31.93 0.29 1.85
CA LEU A 3 -31.07 1.39 2.26
C LEU A 3 -30.78 2.23 1.02
N PRO A 4 -30.95 3.57 1.07
CA PRO A 4 -30.68 4.41 -0.09
C PRO A 4 -29.22 4.19 -0.50
N PHE A 5 -29.01 3.93 -1.80
CA PHE A 5 -27.70 3.71 -2.39
C PHE A 5 -26.81 4.93 -2.15
N ASN A 6 -26.04 4.90 -1.07
CA ASN A 6 -25.10 5.96 -0.72
C ASN A 6 -23.68 5.44 -0.99
N PRO A 7 -23.04 5.86 -2.10
CA PRO A 7 -21.73 5.35 -2.48
C PRO A 7 -20.66 5.68 -1.43
N ILE A 8 -20.84 6.76 -0.66
CA ILE A 8 -19.91 7.17 0.39
C ILE A 8 -19.89 6.14 1.52
N ILE A 9 -21.05 5.61 1.92
CA ILE A 9 -21.15 4.61 3.01
C ILE A 9 -20.46 3.30 2.60
N HIS A 10 -20.61 2.88 1.34
CA HIS A 10 -19.96 1.67 0.82
C HIS A 10 -18.44 1.82 0.80
N ILE A 11 -17.94 2.96 0.32
CA ILE A 11 -16.50 3.26 0.33
C ILE A 11 -15.96 3.28 1.77
N LEU A 12 -16.66 3.92 2.70
CA LEU A 12 -16.28 3.92 4.12
C LEU A 12 -16.25 2.51 4.71
N LEU A 13 -17.25 1.68 4.40
CA LEU A 13 -17.30 0.29 4.86
C LEU A 13 -16.13 -0.52 4.30
N ILE A 14 -15.80 -0.36 3.01
CA ILE A 14 -14.64 -1.02 2.38
C ILE A 14 -13.34 -0.59 3.08
N ILE A 15 -13.17 0.71 3.35
CA ILE A 15 -11.99 1.23 4.05
C ILE A 15 -11.90 0.63 5.46
N ILE A 16 -13.02 0.59 6.21
CA ILE A 16 -13.05 0.02 7.56
C ILE A 16 -12.70 -1.47 7.52
N VAL A 17 -13.31 -2.25 6.63
CA VAL A 17 -13.02 -3.68 6.47
C VAL A 17 -11.56 -3.90 6.10
N TYR A 18 -11.02 -3.12 5.15
CA TYR A 18 -9.62 -3.18 4.77
C TYR A 18 -8.69 -2.92 5.96
N LEU A 19 -8.93 -1.83 6.71
CA LEU A 19 -8.14 -1.49 7.89
C LEU A 19 -8.23 -2.57 8.98
N CYS A 20 -9.41 -3.14 9.21
CA CYS A 20 -9.60 -4.26 10.13
C CYS A 20 -8.79 -5.49 9.71
N LEU A 21 -8.86 -5.88 8.43
CA LEU A 21 -8.13 -7.01 7.88
C LEU A 21 -6.62 -6.82 7.99
N VAL A 22 -6.11 -5.65 7.59
CA VAL A 22 -4.69 -5.29 7.72
C VAL A 22 -4.24 -5.33 9.18
N HIS A 23 -5.04 -4.78 10.10
CA HIS A 23 -4.69 -4.76 11.52
C HIS A 23 -4.65 -6.17 12.13
N LEU A 24 -5.65 -7.02 11.82
CA LEU A 24 -5.71 -8.40 12.27
C LEU A 24 -4.52 -9.21 11.73
N PHE A 25 -4.23 -9.08 10.43
CA PHE A 25 -3.11 -9.75 9.80
C PHE A 25 -1.78 -9.30 10.41
N HIS A 26 -1.55 -7.99 10.55
CA HIS A 26 -0.35 -7.43 11.18
C HIS A 26 -0.14 -8.01 12.59
N ARG A 27 -1.20 -8.06 13.41
CA ARG A 27 -1.13 -8.61 14.78
C ARG A 27 -0.88 -10.12 14.79
N GLY A 28 -1.46 -10.87 13.86
CA GLY A 28 -1.26 -12.32 13.73
C GLY A 28 0.16 -12.65 13.24
N ALA A 29 0.56 -12.05 12.12
CA ALA A 29 1.86 -12.23 11.51
C ALA A 29 3.01 -11.76 12.41
N SER A 30 2.87 -10.62 13.10
CA SER A 30 3.93 -10.14 14.01
C SER A 30 4.21 -11.13 15.14
N ARG A 31 3.16 -11.78 15.68
CA ARG A 31 3.30 -12.86 16.65
C ARG A 31 3.94 -14.11 16.04
N TRP A 32 3.51 -14.50 14.83
CA TRP A 32 4.04 -15.66 14.13
C TRP A 32 5.54 -15.54 13.84
N PHE A 33 5.97 -14.40 13.32
CA PHE A 33 7.37 -14.13 12.98
C PHE A 33 8.22 -13.72 14.19
N ARG A 34 7.61 -13.52 15.37
CA ARG A 34 8.28 -13.06 16.60
C ARG A 34 9.08 -11.77 16.41
N VAL A 35 8.65 -10.91 15.49
CA VAL A 35 9.26 -9.61 15.25
C VAL A 35 8.86 -8.63 16.36
N LYS A 36 9.70 -7.64 16.65
CA LYS A 36 9.32 -6.60 17.62
C LYS A 36 8.03 -5.92 17.12
N LYS A 37 7.08 -5.67 18.03
CA LYS A 37 5.83 -4.96 17.69
C LYS A 37 6.17 -3.59 17.13
N ARG A 38 6.20 -3.48 15.80
CA ARG A 38 6.26 -2.20 15.10
C ARG A 38 4.85 -1.59 15.19
N LYS A 39 4.74 -0.26 15.30
CA LYS A 39 3.43 0.37 15.13
C LYS A 39 3.01 0.15 13.67
N SER A 40 1.79 -0.32 13.42
CA SER A 40 1.25 -0.33 12.07
C SER A 40 1.34 1.09 11.50
N PHE A 41 1.91 1.23 10.30
CA PHE A 41 2.15 2.52 9.63
C PHE A 41 3.21 3.47 10.24
N SER A 42 4.06 3.05 11.19
CA SER A 42 5.14 3.93 11.66
C SER A 42 6.28 4.03 10.65
N SER A 43 6.76 5.26 10.46
CA SER A 43 7.93 5.60 9.65
C SER A 43 9.25 5.35 10.40
N GLU A 44 9.41 4.17 10.99
CA GLU A 44 10.69 3.80 11.62
C GLU A 44 11.73 3.54 10.52
N TYR A 45 12.58 4.53 10.30
CA TYR A 45 13.73 4.40 9.44
C TYR A 45 14.84 3.64 10.15
N ILE A 46 15.47 2.71 9.43
CA ILE A 46 16.57 1.89 9.96
C ILE A 46 17.85 2.71 10.01
N ASN A 47 18.03 3.61 9.05
CA ASN A 47 19.15 4.54 8.94
C ASN A 47 18.77 5.72 8.03
N ALA A 48 19.66 6.70 7.93
CA ALA A 48 19.48 7.85 7.06
C ALA A 48 19.40 7.50 5.56
N GLN A 49 19.94 6.36 5.13
CA GLN A 49 19.84 5.90 3.75
C GLN A 49 18.41 5.43 3.43
N HIS A 50 17.79 4.68 4.34
CA HIS A 50 16.39 4.26 4.23
C HIS A 50 15.48 5.49 4.14
N GLU A 51 15.65 6.47 5.04
CA GLU A 51 14.88 7.72 5.02
C GLU A 51 15.02 8.49 3.70
N LYS A 52 16.25 8.65 3.19
CA LYS A 52 16.49 9.34 1.92
C LYS A 52 15.81 8.63 0.75
N GLY A 53 15.89 7.29 0.70
CA GLY A 53 15.23 6.49 -0.32
C GLY A 53 13.70 6.62 -0.26
N ASP A 54 13.12 6.54 0.94
CA ASP A 54 11.67 6.71 1.13
C ASP A 54 11.18 8.08 0.69
N LYS A 55 11.90 9.15 1.06
CA LYS A 55 11.59 10.51 0.61
C LYS A 55 11.70 10.64 -0.90
N PHE A 56 12.73 10.07 -1.51
CA PHE A 56 12.92 10.09 -2.96
C PHE A 56 11.77 9.36 -3.69
N ILE A 57 11.46 8.12 -3.29
CA ILE A 57 10.37 7.33 -3.85
C ILE A 57 9.05 8.10 -3.74
N ARG A 58 8.77 8.73 -2.59
CA ARG A 58 7.56 9.52 -2.37
C ARG A 58 7.50 10.75 -3.27
N SER A 59 8.60 11.49 -3.41
CA SER A 59 8.66 12.64 -4.32
C SER A 59 8.42 12.24 -5.76
N VAL A 60 9.04 11.15 -6.23
CA VAL A 60 8.82 10.62 -7.58
C VAL A 60 7.36 10.20 -7.75
N ALA A 61 6.75 9.53 -6.76
CA ALA A 61 5.34 9.14 -6.81
C ALA A 61 4.40 10.33 -6.99
N VAL A 62 4.62 11.41 -6.24
CA VAL A 62 3.82 12.65 -6.34
C VAL A 62 3.98 13.28 -7.72
N VAL A 63 5.21 13.38 -8.24
CA VAL A 63 5.46 13.92 -9.58
C VAL A 63 4.77 13.06 -10.64
N THR A 64 4.88 11.74 -10.56
CA THR A 64 4.21 10.81 -11.50
C THR A 64 2.69 10.94 -11.45
N LEU A 65 2.10 11.11 -10.26
CA LEU A 65 0.66 11.36 -10.11
C LEU A 65 0.22 12.67 -10.77
N LEU A 66 0.97 13.75 -10.56
CA LEU A 66 0.67 15.06 -11.17
C LEU A 66 0.79 14.99 -12.70
N VAL A 67 1.85 14.37 -13.23
CA VAL A 67 2.01 14.18 -14.67
C VAL A 67 0.90 13.31 -15.24
N GLY A 68 0.57 12.19 -14.58
CA GLY A 68 -0.53 11.31 -14.99
C GLY A 68 -1.87 12.03 -15.04
N LEU A 69 -2.15 12.89 -14.06
CA LEU A 69 -3.35 13.73 -14.02
C LEU A 69 -3.39 14.74 -15.18
N ILE A 70 -2.27 15.43 -15.44
CA ILE A 70 -2.18 16.39 -16.55
C ILE A 70 -2.42 15.69 -17.89
N VAL A 71 -1.77 14.53 -18.11
CA VAL A 71 -1.96 13.74 -19.33
C VAL A 71 -3.43 13.31 -19.47
N ALA A 72 -4.04 12.79 -18.40
CA ALA A 72 -5.43 12.34 -18.42
C ALA A 72 -6.44 13.48 -18.71
N ILE A 73 -6.13 14.73 -18.35
CA ILE A 73 -6.98 15.90 -18.64
C ILE A 73 -6.72 16.45 -20.05
N MET A 74 -5.46 16.53 -20.47
CA MET A 74 -5.07 17.18 -21.73
C MET A 74 -5.23 16.29 -22.96
N SER A 75 -5.38 14.99 -22.76
CA SER A 75 -5.54 14.04 -23.85
C SER A 75 -6.76 13.16 -23.59
N ASP A 76 -7.52 12.82 -24.64
CA ASP A 76 -8.51 11.73 -24.61
C ASP A 76 -7.85 10.34 -24.50
N PHE A 77 -6.62 10.29 -23.98
CA PHE A 77 -5.83 9.09 -23.84
C PHE A 77 -6.20 8.36 -22.55
N GLU A 78 -7.25 7.54 -22.63
CA GLU A 78 -7.65 6.60 -21.60
C GLU A 78 -6.65 5.42 -21.52
N SER A 79 -5.54 5.62 -20.81
CA SER A 79 -4.61 4.53 -20.49
C SER A 79 -4.79 4.05 -19.07
N PHE A 80 -4.93 2.73 -18.93
CA PHE A 80 -4.97 2.04 -17.63
C PHE A 80 -3.78 2.41 -16.73
N PHE A 81 -2.60 2.64 -17.31
CA PHE A 81 -1.37 2.92 -16.57
C PHE A 81 -1.34 4.30 -15.89
N PHE A 82 -2.06 5.28 -16.43
CA PHE A 82 -2.11 6.64 -15.86
C PHE A 82 -3.22 6.79 -14.81
N ARG A 83 -3.99 5.74 -14.53
CA ARG A 83 -5.02 5.78 -13.50
C ARG A 83 -4.37 5.95 -12.12
N PRO A 84 -4.82 6.91 -11.30
CA PRO A 84 -4.15 7.24 -10.03
C PRO A 84 -3.93 6.04 -9.10
N TYR A 85 -4.90 5.12 -9.04
CA TYR A 85 -4.81 3.93 -8.18
C TYR A 85 -3.74 2.93 -8.65
N ILE A 86 -3.45 2.86 -9.95
CA ILE A 86 -2.35 2.02 -10.49
C ILE A 86 -1.00 2.61 -10.14
N ILE A 87 -0.86 3.93 -10.24
CA ILE A 87 0.38 4.64 -9.86
C ILE A 87 0.62 4.45 -8.35
N VAL A 88 -0.39 4.68 -7.51
CA VAL A 88 -0.29 4.48 -6.05
C VAL A 88 0.07 3.03 -5.71
N ALA A 89 -0.59 2.05 -6.34
CA ALA A 89 -0.29 0.64 -6.20
C ALA A 89 1.17 0.30 -6.51
N LEU A 90 1.69 0.79 -7.65
CA LEU A 90 3.06 0.56 -8.09
C LEU A 90 4.07 1.15 -7.08
N PHE A 91 3.89 2.41 -6.69
CA PHE A 91 4.80 3.06 -5.74
C PHE A 91 4.71 2.46 -4.33
N PHE A 92 3.54 1.96 -3.92
CA PHE A 92 3.41 1.19 -2.68
C PHE A 92 4.31 -0.05 -2.71
N VAL A 93 4.27 -0.85 -3.80
CA VAL A 93 5.13 -2.04 -3.94
C VAL A 93 6.61 -1.66 -3.95
N ILE A 94 6.99 -0.61 -4.67
CA ILE A 94 8.39 -0.13 -4.72
C ILE A 94 8.87 0.30 -3.32
N GLN A 95 8.06 1.07 -2.59
CA GLN A 95 8.40 1.54 -1.25
C GLN A 95 8.56 0.38 -0.26
N GLN A 96 7.65 -0.59 -0.29
CA GLN A 96 7.78 -1.78 0.57
C GLN A 96 8.97 -2.67 0.18
N GLY A 97 9.27 -2.78 -1.12
CA GLY A 97 10.45 -3.48 -1.62
C GLY A 97 11.75 -2.82 -1.12
N TRP A 98 11.80 -1.48 -1.16
CA TRP A 98 12.93 -0.71 -0.60
C TRP A 98 13.10 -0.95 0.91
N ARG A 99 12.00 -0.91 1.66
CA ARG A 99 12.01 -1.24 3.08
C ARG A 99 12.51 -2.65 3.34
N ALA A 100 11.96 -3.65 2.65
CA ALA A 100 12.37 -5.05 2.80
C ALA A 100 13.86 -5.25 2.47
N TYR A 101 14.37 -4.56 1.44
CA TYR A 101 15.80 -4.55 1.10
C TYR A 101 16.65 -3.94 2.23
N MET A 102 16.23 -2.79 2.76
CA MET A 102 16.92 -2.12 3.87
C MET A 102 16.94 -2.98 5.13
N GLU A 103 15.82 -3.60 5.47
CA GLU A 103 15.71 -4.53 6.60
C GLU A 103 16.65 -5.71 6.41
N ARG A 104 16.69 -6.30 5.22
CA ARG A 104 17.58 -7.44 4.95
C ARG A 104 19.06 -7.07 5.01
N LYS A 105 19.41 -5.84 4.60
CA LYS A 105 20.79 -5.38 4.50
C LYS A 105 21.35 -4.92 5.86
N TRP A 106 20.51 -4.28 6.68
CA TRP A 106 20.98 -3.56 7.87
C TRP A 106 20.48 -4.13 9.20
N LEU A 107 19.41 -4.94 9.21
CA LEU A 107 18.98 -5.62 10.43
C LEU A 107 19.62 -7.00 10.51
N ASN A 108 20.10 -7.34 11.71
CA ASN A 108 20.66 -8.67 11.96
C ASN A 108 19.57 -9.77 11.93
N ASP A 109 18.33 -9.44 12.28
CA ASP A 109 17.23 -10.40 12.24
C ASP A 109 16.55 -10.41 10.86
N LYS A 110 16.84 -11.45 10.08
CA LYS A 110 16.25 -11.66 8.75
C LYS A 110 14.74 -11.83 8.79
N ARG A 111 14.16 -12.22 9.94
CA ARG A 111 12.70 -12.35 10.11
C ARG A 111 11.98 -11.03 9.92
N GLU A 112 12.64 -9.91 10.20
CA GLU A 112 12.07 -8.57 10.02
C GLU A 112 11.80 -8.29 8.53
N SER A 113 12.74 -8.63 7.64
CA SER A 113 12.57 -8.50 6.19
C SER A 113 11.53 -9.49 5.63
N THR A 114 11.55 -10.74 6.10
CA THR A 114 10.56 -11.76 5.70
C THR A 114 9.15 -11.33 6.10
N PHE A 115 8.98 -10.78 7.31
CA PHE A 115 7.72 -10.23 7.78
C PHE A 115 7.21 -9.12 6.86
N THR A 116 8.07 -8.17 6.48
CA THR A 116 7.69 -7.08 5.56
C THR A 116 7.30 -7.59 4.18
N ILE A 117 8.00 -8.60 3.63
CA ILE A 117 7.63 -9.21 2.34
C ILE A 117 6.25 -9.88 2.43
N VAL A 118 5.99 -10.63 3.50
CA VAL A 118 4.71 -11.32 3.71
C VAL A 118 3.57 -10.32 3.93
N GLU A 119 3.79 -9.28 4.73
CA GLU A 119 2.83 -8.20 4.94
C GLU A 119 2.53 -7.44 3.64
N THR A 120 3.56 -7.16 2.84
CA THR A 120 3.39 -6.54 1.52
C THR A 120 2.59 -7.41 0.57
N GLY A 121 2.89 -8.72 0.52
CA GLY A 121 2.13 -9.68 -0.27
C GLY A 121 0.66 -9.71 0.12
N TYR A 122 0.36 -9.67 1.41
CA TYR A 122 -1.02 -9.57 1.90
C TYR A 122 -1.72 -8.29 1.45
N HIS A 123 -1.05 -7.13 1.52
CA HIS A 123 -1.60 -5.87 1.02
C HIS A 123 -1.89 -5.91 -0.49
N ILE A 124 -0.99 -6.50 -1.28
CA ILE A 124 -1.18 -6.65 -2.73
C ILE A 124 -2.41 -7.52 -3.02
N ILE A 125 -2.55 -8.65 -2.32
CA ILE A 125 -3.72 -9.54 -2.47
C ILE A 125 -5.01 -8.78 -2.15
N LEU A 126 -5.07 -8.08 -1.01
CA LEU A 126 -6.24 -7.29 -0.63
C LEU A 126 -6.59 -6.21 -1.67
N MET A 127 -5.58 -5.48 -2.14
CA MET A 127 -5.77 -4.44 -3.14
C MET A 127 -6.29 -5.01 -4.46
N ILE A 128 -5.74 -6.14 -4.93
CA ILE A 128 -6.25 -6.84 -6.11
C ILE A 128 -7.69 -7.27 -5.88
N SER A 129 -8.01 -7.90 -4.74
CA SER A 129 -9.38 -8.30 -4.41
C SER A 129 -10.37 -7.14 -4.45
N ILE A 130 -9.99 -5.97 -3.92
CA ILE A 130 -10.85 -4.76 -3.96
C ILE A 130 -11.03 -4.28 -5.41
N LEU A 131 -9.95 -4.22 -6.19
CA LEU A 131 -9.98 -3.68 -7.56
C LEU A 131 -10.67 -4.61 -8.57
N THR A 132 -10.67 -5.93 -8.34
CA THR A 132 -11.29 -6.90 -9.25
C THR A 132 -12.73 -7.23 -8.89
N THR A 133 -13.20 -6.90 -7.68
CA THR A 133 -14.58 -7.20 -7.29
C THR A 133 -15.53 -6.16 -7.87
N TYR A 134 -16.03 -6.46 -9.06
CA TYR A 134 -16.95 -5.65 -9.87
C TYR A 134 -18.26 -5.25 -9.15
N SER A 135 -18.69 -6.01 -8.14
CA SER A 135 -20.02 -5.91 -7.51
C SER A 135 -20.17 -4.83 -6.41
N TRP A 136 -19.12 -4.09 -6.05
CA TRP A 136 -19.22 -3.06 -4.98
C TRP A 136 -19.26 -1.62 -5.52
N LEU A 137 -19.11 -1.45 -6.84
CA LEU A 137 -19.07 -0.15 -7.52
C LEU A 137 -20.40 0.25 -8.16
N TYR A 138 -21.42 -0.63 -8.14
CA TYR A 138 -22.76 -0.44 -8.72
C TYR A 138 -23.85 -1.04 -7.83
#